data_AF-B0EC94-F1
#
_entry.id   AF-B0EC94-F1
#
_cell.length_a   1.000
_cell.length_b   1.000
_cell.length_c   1.000
_cell.angle_alpha   90.00
_cell.angle_beta   90.00
_cell.angle_gamma   90.00
#
_symmetry.space_group_name_H-M   'P 1'
#
loop_
_entity.id
_entity.type
_entity.pdbx_description
1 polymer ?
#
loop_
_entity_poly.entity_id
_entity_poly.type
_entity_poly.pdbx_seq_one_letter_code
_entity_poly.pdbx_strand_id
1 'polypeptide(L)'
;MEIKINCLQLNQLNNIHNKEIINLSIINNITKVEMYNCDIIDNIEMKDGIVVYVIKQGNESEWFFSTRKGKFEVSEELGYKRTILVSIDYHRRVNDIKEIYQEIKEIGNMLRYVEYKGDIKIMIDETGIGKREILFEGESKINGIIWVEETLKEENKGKYSRKLMFEGERSLVQSEGIVINKEIDIVESIKEVQYFKGIV
;
A
#
# COMPACT_ATOMS: atom_id res chain seq x y z
N MET A 1 -0.55 6.82 -19.58
CA MET A 1 -1.56 6.27 -18.67
C MET A 1 -2.58 7.37 -18.42
N GLU A 2 -3.82 7.24 -18.88
CA GLU A 2 -4.87 8.18 -18.46
C GLU A 2 -5.44 7.65 -17.14
N ILE A 3 -5.29 8.45 -16.08
CA ILE A 3 -5.78 8.13 -14.74
C ILE A 3 -7.07 8.93 -14.54
N LYS A 4 -8.19 8.27 -14.27
CA LYS A 4 -9.41 8.97 -13.84
C LYS A 4 -9.42 9.07 -12.32
N ILE A 5 -8.96 10.21 -11.79
CA ILE A 5 -9.31 10.61 -10.43
C ILE A 5 -10.69 11.29 -10.51
N ASN A 6 -11.54 11.07 -9.50
CA ASN A 6 -12.78 11.85 -9.38
C ASN A 6 -12.44 13.34 -9.30
N CYS A 7 -12.88 14.15 -10.29
CA CYS A 7 -12.47 15.55 -10.44
C CYS A 7 -12.73 16.41 -9.18
N LEU A 8 -13.70 16.03 -8.35
CA LEU A 8 -13.98 16.71 -7.08
C LEU A 8 -12.85 16.55 -6.06
N GLN A 9 -12.19 15.39 -6.02
CA GLN A 9 -11.08 15.12 -5.10
C GLN A 9 -9.77 15.75 -5.58
N LEU A 10 -9.56 15.84 -6.91
CA LEU A 10 -8.39 16.51 -7.49
C LEU A 10 -8.28 17.99 -7.08
N ASN A 11 -9.40 18.72 -7.07
CA ASN A 11 -9.39 20.12 -6.64
C ASN A 11 -9.03 20.29 -5.17
N GLN A 12 -9.32 19.29 -4.33
CA GLN A 12 -8.88 19.30 -2.93
C GLN A 12 -7.35 19.18 -2.88
N LEU A 13 -6.74 18.32 -3.68
CA LEU A 13 -5.28 18.12 -3.68
C LEU A 13 -4.45 19.36 -4.07
N ASN A 14 -5.04 20.34 -4.75
CA ASN A 14 -4.33 21.56 -5.15
C ASN A 14 -3.77 22.35 -3.96
N ASN A 15 -4.41 22.22 -2.79
CA ASN A 15 -4.02 22.86 -1.55
C ASN A 15 -3.53 21.82 -0.54
N ILE A 16 -2.78 22.27 0.46
CA ILE A 16 -2.37 21.46 1.61
C ILE A 16 -3.49 21.43 2.65
N HIS A 17 -3.91 20.24 3.09
CA HIS A 17 -4.94 20.03 4.12
C HIS A 17 -4.32 19.49 5.40
N ASN A 18 -3.90 20.39 6.28
CA ASN A 18 -3.14 20.01 7.46
C ASN A 18 -3.87 18.98 8.33
N LYS A 19 -3.15 17.90 8.68
CA LYS A 19 -3.64 16.79 9.51
C LYS A 19 -4.84 16.07 8.93
N GLU A 20 -5.01 16.07 7.61
CA GLU A 20 -5.97 15.24 6.89
C GLU A 20 -5.29 14.11 6.11
N ILE A 21 -6.08 13.07 5.81
CA ILE A 21 -5.68 11.98 4.92
C ILE A 21 -6.74 11.90 3.84
N ILE A 22 -6.33 12.06 2.59
CA ILE A 22 -7.19 11.92 1.42
C ILE A 22 -6.81 10.59 0.75
N ASN A 23 -7.76 9.67 0.65
CA ASN A 23 -7.55 8.39 -0.03
C ASN A 23 -8.04 8.44 -1.48
N LEU A 24 -7.25 7.93 -2.41
CA LEU A 24 -7.55 7.89 -3.84
C LEU A 24 -7.11 6.58 -4.50
N SER A 25 -7.98 6.05 -5.34
CA SER A 25 -7.70 4.91 -6.22
C SER A 25 -7.26 5.39 -7.61
N ILE A 26 -6.17 4.82 -8.11
CA ILE A 26 -5.63 5.06 -9.45
C ILE A 26 -6.08 3.93 -10.35
N ILE A 27 -7.01 4.20 -11.27
CA ILE A 27 -7.65 3.18 -12.11
C ILE A 27 -7.08 3.25 -13.54
N ASN A 28 -6.84 2.09 -14.15
CA ASN A 28 -6.52 1.99 -15.57
C ASN A 28 -7.76 2.33 -16.41
N ASN A 29 -7.69 3.37 -17.23
CA ASN A 29 -8.86 3.80 -18.00
C ASN A 29 -9.35 2.79 -19.04
N ILE A 30 -8.50 1.88 -19.52
CA ILE A 30 -8.86 0.88 -20.54
C ILE A 30 -9.47 -0.34 -19.87
N THR A 31 -8.77 -0.93 -18.89
CA THR A 31 -9.21 -2.18 -18.26
C THR A 31 -10.22 -1.97 -17.13
N LYS A 32 -10.35 -0.74 -16.63
CA LYS A 32 -11.12 -0.40 -15.42
C LYS A 32 -10.65 -1.08 -14.15
N VAL A 33 -9.46 -1.67 -14.18
CA VAL A 33 -8.83 -2.31 -13.02
C VAL A 33 -8.05 -1.26 -12.24
N GLU A 34 -8.17 -1.31 -10.93
CA GLU A 34 -7.39 -0.50 -10.02
C GLU A 34 -5.90 -0.88 -10.09
N MET A 35 -5.02 0.11 -10.11
CA MET A 35 -3.57 -0.10 -10.23
C MET A 35 -2.85 0.25 -8.94
N TYR A 36 -3.28 1.31 -8.26
CA TYR A 36 -2.68 1.79 -7.04
C TYR A 36 -3.72 2.41 -6.12
N ASN A 37 -3.50 2.31 -4.82
CA ASN A 37 -4.18 3.11 -3.81
C ASN A 37 -3.19 4.14 -3.26
N CYS A 38 -3.64 5.36 -3.07
CA CYS A 38 -2.84 6.49 -2.62
C CYS A 38 -3.47 7.12 -1.38
N ASP A 39 -2.73 7.16 -0.28
CA ASP A 39 -3.07 8.00 0.87
C ASP A 39 -2.21 9.25 0.85
N ILE A 40 -2.85 10.40 0.63
CA ILE A 40 -2.22 11.71 0.63
C ILE A 40 -2.35 12.29 2.03
N ILE A 41 -1.21 12.53 2.67
CA ILE A 41 -1.10 12.96 4.05
C ILE A 41 -0.37 14.29 4.06
N ASP A 42 -1.02 15.30 4.61
CA ASP A 42 -0.53 16.67 4.62
C ASP A 42 -0.19 17.11 6.06
N ASN A 43 1.05 17.56 6.28
CA ASN A 43 1.55 18.04 7.57
C ASN A 43 2.37 19.33 7.38
N ILE A 44 1.76 20.49 7.63
CA ILE A 44 2.37 21.80 7.33
C ILE A 44 3.62 22.11 8.16
N GLU A 45 3.80 21.44 9.30
CA GLU A 45 4.94 21.63 10.20
C GLU A 45 6.23 21.00 9.66
N MET A 46 6.11 20.13 8.65
CA MET A 46 7.24 19.44 8.03
C MET A 46 7.94 20.30 6.98
N LYS A 47 9.12 19.86 6.51
CA LYS A 47 9.87 20.58 5.48
C LYS A 47 9.09 20.64 4.17
N ASP A 48 9.18 21.78 3.48
CA ASP A 48 8.51 21.92 2.18
C ASP A 48 9.02 20.86 1.21
N GLY A 49 8.09 20.12 0.59
CA GLY A 49 8.43 19.00 -0.28
C GLY A 49 7.36 17.93 -0.33
N ILE A 50 7.54 17.04 -1.32
CA ILE A 50 6.66 15.91 -1.56
C ILE A 50 7.49 14.63 -1.60
N VAL A 51 7.05 13.64 -0.83
CA VAL A 51 7.59 12.28 -0.88
C VAL A 51 6.51 11.29 -1.26
N VAL A 52 6.85 10.38 -2.15
CA VAL A 52 6.06 9.21 -2.48
C VAL A 52 6.75 8.00 -1.86
N TYR A 53 6.07 7.32 -0.94
CA TYR A 53 6.56 6.09 -0.34
C TYR A 53 5.76 4.90 -0.88
N VAL A 54 6.43 3.98 -1.57
CA VAL A 54 5.78 2.76 -2.07
C VAL A 54 5.76 1.73 -0.96
N ILE A 55 4.56 1.38 -0.50
CA ILE A 55 4.35 0.36 0.51
C ILE A 55 4.76 -0.98 -0.08
N LYS A 56 5.60 -1.72 0.66
CA LYS A 56 5.98 -3.08 0.31
C LYS A 56 4.72 -3.95 0.21
N GLN A 57 4.59 -4.70 -0.87
CA GLN A 57 3.46 -5.61 -1.07
C GLN A 57 3.33 -6.56 0.13
N GLY A 58 2.12 -6.69 0.66
CA GLY A 58 1.78 -7.49 1.84
C GLY A 58 1.81 -6.75 3.17
N ASN A 59 2.38 -5.53 3.21
CA ASN A 59 2.46 -4.69 4.41
C ASN A 59 1.29 -3.70 4.53
N GLU A 60 0.36 -3.65 3.56
CA GLU A 60 -0.76 -2.68 3.56
C GLU A 60 -1.68 -2.83 4.79
N SER A 61 -1.72 -4.02 5.38
CA SER A 61 -2.46 -4.32 6.62
C SER A 61 -1.68 -4.00 7.90
N GLU A 62 -0.37 -3.74 7.81
CA GLU A 62 0.42 -3.37 8.99
C GLU A 62 -0.07 -2.05 9.58
N TRP A 63 -0.03 -1.94 10.91
CA TRP A 63 -0.60 -0.81 11.66
C TRP A 63 -0.16 0.57 11.15
N PHE A 64 1.11 0.70 10.74
CA PHE A 64 1.68 1.93 10.18
C PHE A 64 0.99 2.38 8.88
N PHE A 65 0.48 1.44 8.08
CA PHE A 65 -0.14 1.73 6.78
C PHE A 65 -1.66 1.55 6.79
N SER A 66 -2.22 0.86 7.78
CA SER A 66 -3.67 0.65 7.86
C SER A 66 -4.39 1.68 8.73
N THR A 67 -3.71 2.27 9.73
CA THR A 67 -4.37 3.16 10.68
C THR A 67 -4.05 4.63 10.42
N ARG A 68 -4.99 5.52 10.73
CA ARG A 68 -4.76 6.98 10.64
C ARG A 68 -3.53 7.41 11.44
N LYS A 69 -3.38 6.93 12.68
CA LYS A 69 -2.25 7.29 13.55
C LYS A 69 -0.93 6.81 12.96
N GLY A 70 -0.86 5.55 12.54
CA GLY A 70 0.32 4.98 11.90
C GLY A 70 0.74 5.75 10.65
N LYS A 71 -0.21 6.11 9.79
CA LYS A 71 0.05 6.88 8.56
C LYS A 71 0.68 8.25 8.88
N PHE A 72 0.21 8.94 9.93
CA PHE A 72 0.82 10.19 10.38
C PHE A 72 2.23 9.99 10.93
N GLU A 73 2.48 8.94 11.73
CA GLU A 73 3.82 8.62 12.23
C GLU A 73 4.81 8.40 11.07
N VAL A 74 4.43 7.62 10.06
CA VAL A 74 5.24 7.43 8.84
C VAL A 74 5.49 8.77 8.14
N SER A 75 4.47 9.62 7.99
CA SER A 75 4.63 10.94 7.35
C SER A 75 5.57 11.86 8.14
N GLU A 76 5.53 11.83 9.47
CA GLU A 76 6.42 12.61 10.34
C GLU A 76 7.87 12.12 10.24
N GLU A 77 8.09 10.80 10.18
CA GLU A 77 9.42 10.21 9.98
C GLU A 77 10.02 10.57 8.61
N LEU A 78 9.23 10.56 7.54
CA LEU A 78 9.68 11.00 6.22
C LEU A 78 9.93 12.52 6.19
N GLY A 79 9.16 13.27 6.97
CA GLY A 79 9.41 14.67 7.29
C GLY A 79 9.18 15.62 6.12
N TYR A 80 8.17 15.38 5.29
CA TYR A 80 7.78 16.24 4.17
C TYR A 80 6.36 16.77 4.36
N LYS A 81 6.06 17.97 3.83
CA LYS A 81 4.73 18.58 3.93
C LYS A 81 3.64 17.71 3.33
N ARG A 82 3.92 17.03 2.22
CA ARG A 82 3.02 16.04 1.63
C ARG A 82 3.73 14.70 1.52
N THR A 83 3.14 13.70 2.16
CA THR A 83 3.51 12.29 2.03
C THR A 83 2.42 11.59 1.25
N ILE A 84 2.81 10.86 0.21
CA ILE A 84 1.90 10.02 -0.58
C ILE A 84 2.31 8.58 -0.33
N LEU A 85 1.53 7.85 0.45
CA LEU A 85 1.71 6.42 0.62
C LEU A 85 1.02 5.71 -0.53
N VAL A 86 1.77 4.91 -1.30
CA VAL A 86 1.26 4.21 -2.47
C VAL A 86 1.30 2.72 -2.23
N SER A 87 0.13 2.07 -2.23
CA SER A 87 0.02 0.62 -2.27
C SER A 87 -0.30 0.13 -3.68
N ILE A 88 0.35 -0.95 -4.08
CA ILE A 88 0.16 -1.58 -5.38
C ILE A 88 -1.07 -2.47 -5.31
N ASP A 89 -1.96 -2.36 -6.29
CA ASP A 89 -3.15 -3.20 -6.35
C ASP A 89 -2.80 -4.69 -6.42
N TYR A 90 -3.56 -5.54 -5.72
CA TYR A 90 -3.25 -6.96 -5.61
C TYR A 90 -3.42 -7.74 -6.93
N HIS A 91 -4.21 -7.22 -7.89
CA HIS A 91 -4.27 -7.79 -9.24
C HIS A 91 -3.04 -7.44 -10.09
N ARG A 92 -2.27 -6.44 -9.69
CA ARG A 92 -1.12 -5.96 -10.45
C ARG A 92 0.14 -6.71 -10.03
N ARG A 93 0.67 -7.53 -10.95
CA ARG A 93 1.94 -8.22 -10.75
C ARG A 93 3.10 -7.27 -11.00
N VAL A 94 3.84 -6.93 -9.96
CA VAL A 94 5.05 -6.09 -10.02
C VAL A 94 6.13 -6.73 -9.16
N ASN A 95 7.32 -6.96 -9.71
CA ASN A 95 8.42 -7.60 -8.96
C ASN A 95 9.54 -6.62 -8.59
N ASP A 96 9.76 -5.58 -9.40
CA ASP A 96 10.79 -4.56 -9.16
C ASP A 96 10.20 -3.16 -9.33
N ILE A 97 10.62 -2.22 -8.47
CA ILE A 97 10.27 -0.80 -8.56
C ILE A 97 10.56 -0.23 -9.96
N LYS A 98 11.60 -0.71 -10.66
CA LYS A 98 11.96 -0.27 -12.01
C LYS A 98 10.83 -0.42 -13.02
N GLU A 99 9.98 -1.44 -12.85
CA GLU A 99 8.84 -1.69 -13.74
C GLU A 99 7.79 -0.57 -13.64
N ILE A 100 7.67 0.06 -12.47
CA ILE A 100 6.62 1.04 -12.17
C ILE A 100 7.18 2.42 -11.80
N TYR A 101 8.50 2.61 -11.77
CA TYR A 101 9.13 3.83 -11.26
C TYR A 101 8.61 5.09 -11.95
N GLN A 102 8.45 5.02 -13.28
CA GLN A 102 7.93 6.13 -14.06
C GLN A 102 6.45 6.40 -13.75
N GLU A 103 5.64 5.36 -13.54
CA GLU A 103 4.24 5.49 -13.13
C GLU A 103 4.12 6.12 -11.74
N ILE A 104 4.94 5.69 -10.77
CA ILE A 104 5.00 6.26 -9.42
C ILE A 104 5.43 7.73 -9.46
N LYS A 105 6.39 8.07 -10.32
CA LYS A 105 6.80 9.47 -10.55
C LYS A 105 5.66 10.30 -11.13
N GLU A 106 4.91 9.76 -12.08
CA GLU A 106 3.74 10.43 -12.66
C GLU A 106 2.63 10.63 -11.62
N ILE A 107 2.36 9.64 -10.78
CA ILE A 107 1.42 9.74 -9.65
C ILE A 107 1.85 10.87 -8.71
N GLY A 108 3.11 10.91 -8.29
CA GLY A 108 3.62 11.99 -7.43
C GLY A 108 3.46 13.39 -8.05
N ASN A 109 3.71 13.52 -9.36
CA ASN A 109 3.51 14.78 -10.07
C ASN A 109 2.04 15.17 -10.19
N MET A 110 1.16 14.20 -10.43
CA MET A 110 -0.28 14.41 -10.53
C MET A 110 -0.90 14.81 -9.20
N LEU A 111 -0.41 14.27 -8.09
CA LEU A 111 -0.91 14.52 -6.73
C LEU A 111 -0.19 15.69 -6.02
N ARG A 112 0.57 16.50 -6.77
CA ARG A 112 1.27 17.67 -6.20
C ARG A 112 0.31 18.79 -5.83
N TYR A 113 0.66 19.57 -4.80
CA TYR A 113 -0.02 20.83 -4.51
C TYR A 113 0.48 21.94 -5.46
N VAL A 114 -0.37 22.91 -5.78
CA VAL A 114 -0.15 23.89 -6.85
C VAL A 114 1.11 24.74 -6.62
N GLU A 115 1.40 25.06 -5.36
CA GLU A 115 2.53 25.92 -4.99
C GLU A 115 3.89 25.19 -5.09
N TYR A 116 3.90 23.85 -5.10
CA TYR A 116 5.14 23.09 -5.15
C TYR A 116 5.72 23.01 -6.56
N LYS A 117 6.98 23.44 -6.70
CA LYS A 117 7.73 23.40 -7.97
C LYS A 117 9.01 22.54 -7.89
N GLY A 118 9.26 21.90 -6.75
CA GLY A 118 10.44 21.05 -6.55
C GLY A 118 10.27 19.66 -7.13
N ASP A 119 11.32 18.85 -7.02
CA ASP A 119 11.32 17.46 -7.43
C ASP A 119 10.59 16.55 -6.42
N ILE A 120 9.85 15.57 -6.93
CA ILE A 120 9.23 14.52 -6.12
C ILE A 120 10.30 13.53 -5.65
N LYS A 121 10.40 13.29 -4.34
CA LYS A 121 11.23 12.22 -3.75
C LYS A 121 10.45 10.91 -3.82
N ILE A 122 11.03 9.84 -4.37
CA ILE A 122 10.46 8.49 -4.30
C ILE A 122 11.27 7.68 -3.29
N MET A 123 10.60 7.00 -2.39
CA MET A 123 11.19 6.12 -1.37
C MET A 123 10.49 4.77 -1.39
N ILE A 124 11.27 3.74 -1.08
CA ILE A 124 10.83 2.35 -0.94
C ILE A 124 11.54 1.76 0.28
N ASP A 125 11.03 0.64 0.77
CA ASP A 125 11.72 -0.14 1.78
C ASP A 125 13.09 -0.64 1.25
N GLU A 126 14.07 -0.80 2.14
CA GLU A 126 15.42 -1.25 1.79
C GLU A 126 15.44 -2.66 1.17
N THR A 127 14.44 -3.47 1.49
CA THR A 127 14.23 -4.80 0.91
C THR A 127 13.43 -4.79 -0.39
N GLY A 128 13.10 -3.60 -0.91
CA GLY A 128 12.38 -3.39 -2.16
C GLY A 128 10.85 -3.36 -1.98
N ILE A 129 10.12 -3.54 -3.08
CA ILE A 129 8.65 -3.46 -3.10
C ILE A 129 7.96 -4.78 -2.74
N GLY A 130 8.73 -5.80 -2.35
CA GLY A 130 8.22 -7.13 -2.02
C GLY A 130 7.73 -7.91 -3.26
N LYS A 131 7.22 -9.10 -3.01
CA LYS A 131 6.65 -9.99 -4.03
C LYS A 131 5.37 -10.60 -3.50
N ARG A 132 4.27 -10.35 -4.21
CA ARG A 132 2.93 -10.89 -3.94
C ARG A 132 2.51 -11.82 -5.07
N GLU A 133 1.84 -12.90 -4.70
CA GLU A 133 1.16 -13.80 -5.62
C GLU A 133 -0.27 -14.05 -5.14
N ILE A 134 -1.23 -14.00 -6.07
CA ILE A 134 -2.62 -14.37 -5.81
C ILE A 134 -2.77 -15.86 -6.08
N LEU A 135 -3.11 -16.62 -5.04
CA LEU A 135 -3.31 -18.06 -5.13
C LEU A 135 -4.74 -18.45 -5.48
N PHE A 136 -5.70 -17.63 -5.02
CA PHE A 136 -7.12 -17.88 -5.20
C PHE A 136 -7.86 -16.55 -5.19
N GLU A 137 -8.90 -16.44 -6.00
CA GLU A 137 -9.85 -15.34 -6.01
C GLU A 137 -11.25 -15.90 -6.22
N GLY A 138 -12.24 -15.37 -5.52
CA GLY A 138 -13.63 -15.80 -5.64
C GLY A 138 -14.60 -14.77 -5.07
N GLU A 139 -15.88 -15.05 -5.23
CA GLU A 139 -16.95 -14.17 -4.75
C GLU A 139 -17.75 -14.85 -3.63
N SER A 140 -17.77 -14.23 -2.47
CA SER A 140 -18.65 -14.57 -1.36
C SER A 140 -19.96 -13.81 -1.49
N LYS A 141 -21.09 -14.53 -1.42
CA LYS A 141 -22.44 -13.91 -1.40
C LYS A 141 -22.66 -12.94 -0.22
N ILE A 142 -21.82 -13.03 0.81
CA ILE A 142 -21.94 -12.24 2.03
C ILE A 142 -20.91 -11.11 2.04
N ASN A 143 -19.66 -11.40 1.65
CA ASN A 143 -18.52 -10.49 1.85
C ASN A 143 -17.98 -9.88 0.54
N GLY A 144 -18.61 -10.16 -0.61
CA GLY A 144 -18.10 -9.73 -1.92
C GLY A 144 -16.84 -10.52 -2.31
N ILE A 145 -15.92 -9.88 -3.01
CA ILE A 145 -14.70 -10.54 -3.48
C ILE A 145 -13.80 -10.91 -2.29
N ILE A 146 -13.32 -12.15 -2.33
CA ILE A 146 -12.33 -12.73 -1.41
C ILE A 146 -11.13 -13.23 -2.21
N TRP A 147 -9.94 -13.11 -1.65
CA TRP A 147 -8.76 -13.71 -2.26
C TRP A 147 -7.78 -14.23 -1.22
N VAL A 148 -6.97 -15.20 -1.64
CA VAL A 148 -5.83 -15.69 -0.89
C VAL A 148 -4.58 -15.20 -1.59
N GLU A 149 -3.74 -14.48 -0.86
CA GLU A 149 -2.44 -14.01 -1.34
C GLU A 149 -1.29 -14.60 -0.55
N GLU A 150 -0.14 -14.75 -1.21
CA GLU A 150 1.15 -15.00 -0.58
C GLU A 150 2.10 -13.85 -0.81
N THR A 151 2.74 -13.42 0.28
CA THR A 151 3.81 -12.43 0.23
C THR A 151 5.10 -13.07 0.70
N LEU A 152 6.18 -12.89 -0.05
CA LEU A 152 7.50 -13.40 0.31
C LEU A 152 8.04 -12.69 1.57
N LYS A 153 8.40 -13.47 2.60
CA LYS A 153 9.03 -12.98 3.85
C LYS A 153 10.53 -13.20 3.84
N GLU A 154 10.98 -14.42 3.54
CA GLU A 154 12.40 -14.79 3.50
C GLU A 154 12.66 -15.71 2.29
N GLU A 155 13.31 -15.19 1.25
CA GLU A 155 13.57 -15.91 -0.01
C GLU A 155 14.42 -17.16 0.19
N ASN A 156 15.49 -17.05 0.95
CA ASN A 156 16.42 -18.14 1.26
C ASN A 156 15.78 -19.33 2.00
N LYS A 157 14.66 -19.11 2.70
CA LYS A 157 13.92 -20.16 3.41
C LYS A 157 12.67 -20.63 2.67
N GLY A 158 12.36 -20.04 1.51
CA GLY A 158 11.09 -20.25 0.83
C GLY A 158 9.90 -19.97 1.76
N LYS A 159 10.02 -18.92 2.57
CA LYS A 159 9.05 -18.56 3.61
C LYS A 159 8.12 -17.46 3.12
N TYR A 160 6.82 -17.70 3.25
CA TYR A 160 5.77 -16.81 2.80
C TYR A 160 4.80 -16.53 3.93
N SER A 161 4.18 -15.36 3.88
CA SER A 161 2.97 -15.03 4.62
C SER A 161 1.78 -15.26 3.70
N ARG A 162 0.89 -16.18 4.06
CA ARG A 162 -0.35 -16.43 3.34
C ARG A 162 -1.52 -15.78 4.06
N LYS A 163 -2.25 -14.91 3.38
CA LYS A 163 -3.37 -14.14 3.93
C LYS A 163 -4.64 -14.39 3.15
N LEU A 164 -5.76 -14.47 3.86
CA LEU A 164 -7.12 -14.41 3.29
C LEU A 164 -7.67 -13.00 3.51
N MET A 165 -8.10 -12.36 2.43
CA MET A 165 -8.43 -10.94 2.35
C MET A 165 -9.83 -10.71 1.79
N PHE A 166 -10.39 -9.52 2.03
CA PHE A 166 -11.68 -9.05 1.52
C PHE A 166 -11.52 -7.74 0.75
N GLU A 167 -12.30 -7.56 -0.32
CA GLU A 167 -12.20 -6.38 -1.18
C GLU A 167 -12.64 -5.10 -0.46
N GLY A 168 -13.66 -5.20 0.39
CA GLY A 168 -14.24 -4.05 1.09
C GLY A 168 -13.30 -3.34 2.06
N GLU A 169 -12.26 -4.02 2.58
CA GLU A 169 -11.28 -3.41 3.49
C GLU A 169 -9.94 -4.14 3.39
N ARG A 170 -9.02 -3.61 2.57
CA ARG A 170 -7.69 -4.21 2.32
C ARG A 170 -6.80 -4.23 3.56
N SER A 171 -7.11 -3.45 4.58
CA SER A 171 -6.42 -3.52 5.86
C SER A 171 -6.88 -4.69 6.74
N LEU A 172 -8.04 -5.29 6.45
CA LEU A 172 -8.63 -6.34 7.26
C LEU A 172 -8.20 -7.73 6.77
N VAL A 173 -7.29 -8.34 7.53
CA VAL A 173 -6.85 -9.72 7.30
C VAL A 173 -7.80 -10.67 8.03
N GLN A 174 -8.46 -11.59 7.32
CA GLN A 174 -9.33 -12.58 7.95
C GLN A 174 -8.52 -13.64 8.70
N SER A 175 -7.47 -14.13 8.05
CA SER A 175 -6.58 -15.16 8.58
C SER A 175 -5.22 -15.03 7.94
N GLU A 176 -4.17 -15.26 8.72
CA GLU A 176 -2.78 -15.25 8.27
C GLU A 176 -2.07 -16.49 8.80
N GLY A 177 -1.23 -17.09 7.95
CA GLY A 177 -0.38 -18.20 8.31
C GLY A 177 0.98 -18.09 7.63
N ILE A 178 2.01 -18.60 8.30
CA ILE A 178 3.36 -18.72 7.75
C ILE A 178 3.44 -20.04 6.99
N VAL A 179 3.93 -19.97 5.76
CA VAL A 179 4.13 -21.11 4.87
C VAL A 179 5.62 -21.31 4.66
N ILE A 180 6.10 -22.52 4.90
CA ILE A 180 7.50 -22.94 4.66
C ILE A 180 7.44 -24.23 3.84
N ASN A 181 8.22 -24.29 2.76
CA ASN A 181 8.23 -25.46 1.86
C ASN A 181 6.83 -25.86 1.35
N LYS A 182 5.96 -24.87 1.10
CA LYS A 182 4.56 -25.02 0.62
C LYS A 182 3.57 -25.60 1.64
N GLU A 183 3.98 -25.80 2.89
CA GLU A 183 3.11 -26.22 3.98
C GLU A 183 2.96 -25.11 5.02
N ILE A 184 1.79 -25.02 5.66
CA ILE A 184 1.58 -24.07 6.75
C ILE A 184 2.34 -24.57 7.98
N ASP A 185 3.26 -23.74 8.49
CA ASP A 185 3.95 -23.99 9.75
C ASP A 185 3.20 -23.30 10.88
N ILE A 186 2.50 -24.09 11.70
CA ILE A 186 1.68 -23.58 12.81
C ILE A 186 2.55 -22.92 13.88
N VAL A 187 3.73 -23.48 14.16
CA VAL A 187 4.62 -22.98 15.22
C VAL A 187 5.17 -21.62 14.84
N GLU A 188 5.63 -21.47 13.59
CA GLU A 188 6.09 -20.19 13.08
C GLU A 188 4.94 -19.20 12.93
N SER A 189 3.75 -19.66 12.53
CA SER A 189 2.55 -18.81 12.48
C SER A 189 2.25 -18.16 13.83
N ILE A 190 2.22 -18.94 14.92
CA ILE A 190 1.98 -18.43 16.28
C ILE A 190 3.02 -17.38 16.70
N LYS A 191 4.29 -17.58 16.32
CA LYS A 191 5.37 -16.66 16.70
C LYS A 191 5.34 -15.35 15.93
N GLU A 192 5.01 -15.38 14.65
CA GLU A 192 5.25 -14.23 13.77
C GLU A 192 4.01 -13.41 13.46
N VAL A 193 2.85 -14.05 13.34
CA VAL A 193 1.60 -13.36 13.02
C VAL A 193 1.22 -12.48 14.18
N GLN A 194 1.13 -11.17 13.93
CA GLN A 194 0.93 -10.17 14.99
C GLN A 194 -0.34 -10.42 15.80
N TYR A 195 -1.41 -10.91 15.17
CA TYR A 195 -2.68 -11.19 15.83
C TYR A 195 -2.59 -12.33 16.88
N PHE A 196 -1.62 -13.23 16.76
CA PHE A 196 -1.39 -14.28 17.76
C PHE A 196 -0.49 -13.83 18.91
N LYS A 197 0.32 -12.78 18.72
CA LYS A 197 1.20 -12.25 19.77
C LYS A 197 0.45 -11.66 20.97
N GLY A 198 -0.81 -11.27 20.81
CA GLY A 198 -1.67 -10.83 21.91
C GLY A 198 -2.31 -11.95 22.72
N ILE A 199 -2.11 -13.22 22.33
CA ILE A 199 -2.72 -14.40 22.97
C ILE A 199 -1.72 -15.11 23.91
N VAL A 200 -0.42 -14.78 23.85
CA VAL A 200 0.65 -15.44 24.61
C VAL A 200 1.22 -14.54 25.69
#